data_AF-A0A0Q5H736-F1
#
_entry.id   AF-A0A0Q5H736-F1
#
_cell.length_a   1.000
_cell.length_b   1.000
_cell.length_c   1.000
_cell.angle_alpha   90.00
_cell.angle_beta   90.00
_cell.angle_gamma   90.00
#
_symmetry.space_group_name_H-M   'P 1'
#
loop_
_entity.id
_entity.type
_entity.pdbx_description
1 polymer ?
#
loop_
_entity_poly.entity_id
_entity_poly.type
_entity_poly.pdbx_seq_one_letter_code
_entity_poly.pdbx_strand_id
1 'polypeptide(L)'
;MGPVGISSHGKVRNVLVSIEEFTRLKMVAAEPVPFEFQEPRSETVRLIDDPLGYDVSDIDDAIDRMSSDALAGKGEEAVERELAAVRRRFGRDRD
;
A
#
# COMPACT_ATOMS: atom_id res chain seq x y z
N MET A 1 -2.43 15.42 -9.95
CA MET A 1 -3.88 15.62 -9.83
C MET A 1 -4.26 16.91 -10.53
N GLY A 2 -4.87 16.83 -11.71
CA GLY A 2 -5.43 17.99 -12.41
C GLY A 2 -6.96 18.01 -12.26
N PRO A 3 -7.61 19.18 -12.20
CA PRO A 3 -9.07 19.26 -12.09
C PRO A 3 -9.75 18.75 -13.37
N VAL A 4 -10.85 17.99 -13.21
CA VAL A 4 -11.67 17.49 -14.31
C VAL A 4 -12.84 18.45 -14.56
N GLY A 5 -12.97 18.92 -15.79
CA GLY A 5 -14.07 19.79 -16.21
C GLY A 5 -15.25 18.98 -16.76
N ILE A 6 -16.44 19.17 -16.20
CA ILE A 6 -17.70 18.61 -16.70
C ILE A 6 -18.46 19.75 -17.40
N SER A 7 -18.84 19.55 -18.66
CA SER A 7 -19.58 20.57 -19.42
C SER A 7 -21.09 20.39 -19.28
N SER A 8 -21.80 21.49 -19.04
CA SER A 8 -23.28 21.55 -19.05
C SER A 8 -23.70 22.73 -19.93
N HIS A 9 -24.54 22.48 -20.93
CA HIS A 9 -24.97 23.48 -21.93
C HIS A 9 -23.80 24.20 -22.63
N GLY A 10 -22.75 23.46 -23.02
CA GLY A 10 -21.61 24.01 -23.77
C GLY A 10 -20.66 24.90 -22.97
N LYS A 11 -20.88 25.06 -21.65
CA LYS A 11 -19.97 25.78 -20.75
C LYS A 11 -19.23 24.77 -19.86
N VAL A 12 -17.91 24.81 -19.88
CA VAL A 12 -17.06 23.99 -19.01
C VAL A 12 -17.23 24.47 -17.57
N ARG A 13 -17.66 23.58 -16.67
CA ARG A 13 -17.68 23.83 -15.23
C ARG A 13 -16.69 22.88 -14.56
N ASN A 14 -15.91 23.41 -13.64
CA ASN A 14 -15.11 22.57 -12.76
C ASN A 14 -16.03 22.09 -11.64
N VAL A 15 -16.20 20.77 -11.53
CA VAL A 15 -17.03 20.14 -10.51
C VAL A 15 -16.15 19.17 -9.73
N LEU A 16 -16.15 19.30 -8.41
CA LEU A 16 -15.44 18.38 -7.53
C LEU A 16 -16.40 17.25 -7.13
N VAL A 17 -16.06 16.01 -7.44
CA VAL A 17 -16.86 14.81 -7.13
C VAL A 17 -15.95 13.70 -6.60
N SER A 18 -16.54 12.69 -5.95
CA SER A 18 -15.80 11.47 -5.61
C SER A 18 -15.38 10.72 -6.87
N ILE A 19 -14.35 9.89 -6.76
CA ILE A 19 -13.90 9.01 -7.86
C ILE A 19 -15.03 8.07 -8.30
N GLU A 20 -15.78 7.53 -7.34
CA GLU A 20 -16.93 6.67 -7.60
C GLU A 20 -18.00 7.37 -8.46
N GLU A 21 -18.36 8.61 -8.10
CA GLU A 21 -19.35 9.39 -8.85
C GLU A 21 -18.83 9.79 -10.24
N PHE A 22 -17.55 10.12 -10.36
CA PHE A 22 -16.91 10.37 -11.65
C PHE A 22 -16.97 9.13 -12.57
N THR A 23 -16.61 7.96 -12.05
CA THR A 23 -16.67 6.69 -12.77
C THR A 23 -18.10 6.36 -13.20
N ARG A 24 -19.08 6.54 -12.30
CA ARG A 24 -20.51 6.36 -12.60
C ARG A 24 -20.96 7.24 -13.76
N LEU A 25 -20.61 8.53 -13.74
CA LEU A 25 -20.97 9.47 -14.80
C LEU A 25 -20.35 9.10 -16.15
N LYS A 26 -19.08 8.67 -16.17
CA LYS A 26 -18.40 8.20 -17.39
C LYS A 26 -19.07 6.96 -17.98
N MET A 27 -19.44 6.00 -17.13
CA MET A 27 -20.15 4.79 -17.56
C MET A 27 -21.52 5.12 -18.17
N VAL A 28 -22.31 6.01 -17.55
CA VAL A 28 -23.62 6.43 -18.07
C VAL A 28 -23.48 7.16 -19.41
N ALA A 29 -22.41 7.94 -19.60
CA ALA A 29 -22.10 8.63 -20.84
C ALA A 29 -21.51 7.72 -21.94
N ALA A 30 -21.32 6.43 -21.67
CA ALA A 30 -20.58 5.49 -22.53
C ALA A 30 -19.17 5.98 -22.90
N GLU A 31 -18.55 6.76 -22.02
CA GLU A 31 -17.18 7.25 -22.17
C GLU A 31 -16.20 6.36 -21.39
N PRO A 32 -14.97 6.17 -21.89
CA PRO A 32 -13.98 5.38 -21.18
C PRO A 32 -13.60 6.02 -19.85
N VAL A 33 -13.54 5.20 -18.80
CA VAL A 33 -13.01 5.59 -17.49
C VAL A 33 -11.47 5.54 -17.57
N PRO A 34 -10.76 6.63 -17.26
CA PRO A 34 -9.29 6.64 -17.21
C PRO A 34 -8.74 5.54 -16.30
N PHE A 35 -7.61 4.95 -16.66
CA PHE A 35 -7.07 3.76 -15.98
C PHE A 35 -6.77 4.01 -14.49
N GLU A 36 -6.48 5.27 -14.13
CA GLU A 36 -6.21 5.70 -12.76
C GLU A 36 -7.44 5.59 -11.85
N PHE A 37 -8.64 5.46 -12.43
CA PHE A 37 -9.91 5.34 -11.73
C PHE A 37 -10.61 4.00 -11.98
N GLN A 38 -9.98 3.11 -12.74
CA GLN A 38 -10.39 1.71 -12.83
C GLN A 38 -10.03 1.04 -11.50
N GLU A 39 -10.92 0.20 -10.97
CA GLU A 39 -10.92 -0.31 -9.60
C GLU A 39 -9.52 -0.56 -9.01
N PRO A 40 -9.26 -0.18 -7.75
CA PRO A 40 -8.02 -0.54 -7.09
C PRO A 40 -7.89 -2.06 -7.12
N ARG A 41 -6.83 -2.53 -7.79
CA ARG A 41 -6.48 -3.94 -7.88
C ARG A 41 -6.55 -4.52 -6.47
N SER A 42 -7.37 -5.54 -6.25
CA SER A 42 -7.44 -6.21 -4.95
C SER A 42 -6.05 -6.76 -4.63
N GLU A 43 -5.30 -6.07 -3.78
CA GLU A 43 -4.02 -6.57 -3.31
C GLU A 43 -4.32 -7.71 -2.35
N THR A 44 -4.10 -8.94 -2.82
CA THR A 44 -4.06 -10.09 -1.91
C THR A 44 -2.82 -9.94 -1.05
N VAL A 45 -2.98 -9.33 0.13
CA VAL A 45 -1.95 -9.32 1.18
C VAL A 45 -1.80 -10.76 1.63
N ARG A 46 -0.72 -11.41 1.22
CA ARG A 46 -0.32 -12.69 1.83
C ARG A 46 0.19 -12.35 3.21
N LEU A 47 -0.45 -12.91 4.24
CA LEU A 47 0.12 -12.92 5.59
C LEU A 47 1.44 -13.69 5.49
N ILE A 48 2.55 -12.96 5.58
CA ILE A 48 3.88 -13.56 5.69
C ILE A 48 4.02 -13.89 7.18
N ASP A 49 4.43 -15.11 7.51
CA ASP A 49 4.78 -15.46 8.88
C ASP A 49 5.84 -14.47 9.36
N ASP A 50 5.54 -13.75 10.44
CA ASP A 50 6.47 -12.84 11.11
C ASP A 50 7.16 -13.61 12.25
N PRO A 51 8.35 -14.21 12.00
CA PRO A 51 9.05 -14.99 13.01
C PRO A 51 9.56 -14.12 14.18
N LEU A 52 9.54 -12.79 14.02
CA LEU A 52 9.88 -11.84 15.07
C LEU A 52 8.63 -11.23 15.70
N GLY A 53 7.41 -11.53 15.26
CA GLY A 53 6.17 -10.80 15.54
C GLY A 53 5.94 -10.42 17.00
N TYR A 54 6.51 -9.29 17.40
CA TYR A 54 6.25 -8.66 18.69
C TYR A 54 4.89 -8.00 18.64
N ASP A 55 4.14 -8.11 19.73
CA ASP A 55 2.90 -7.37 19.88
C ASP A 55 3.24 -5.87 20.07
N VAL A 56 2.92 -5.07 19.06
CA VAL A 56 3.16 -3.61 19.06
C VAL A 56 1.97 -2.81 19.59
N SER A 57 0.98 -3.47 20.18
CA SER A 57 -0.14 -2.78 20.84
C SER A 57 0.33 -1.96 22.05
N ASP A 58 1.42 -2.39 22.70
CA ASP A 58 2.20 -1.64 23.67
C ASP A 58 3.64 -1.48 23.16
N ILE A 59 3.97 -0.27 22.71
CA ILE A 59 5.25 0.01 22.05
C ILE A 59 6.42 -0.07 23.04
N ASP A 60 6.22 0.33 24.29
CA ASP A 60 7.31 0.37 25.27
C ASP A 60 7.69 -1.06 25.69
N ASP A 61 6.71 -1.93 25.94
CA ASP A 61 6.95 -3.36 26.23
C ASP A 61 7.62 -4.07 25.03
N ALA A 62 7.15 -3.77 23.81
CA ALA A 62 7.73 -4.32 22.59
C ALA A 62 9.23 -3.95 22.47
N ILE A 63 9.59 -2.69 22.69
CA ILE A 63 10.98 -2.21 22.59
C ILE A 63 11.87 -2.88 23.63
N ASP A 64 11.40 -2.98 24.88
CA ASP A 64 12.16 -3.59 25.96
C ASP A 64 12.40 -5.09 25.71
N ARG A 65 11.36 -5.80 25.26
CA ARG A 65 11.47 -7.22 24.90
C ARG A 65 12.37 -7.45 23.70
N MET A 66 12.22 -6.65 22.65
CA MET A 66 13.09 -6.68 21.47
C MET A 66 14.55 -6.49 21.85
N SER A 67 14.82 -5.49 22.70
CA SER A 67 16.18 -5.17 23.15
C SER A 67 16.77 -6.29 24.01
N SER A 68 15.98 -6.86 24.92
CA SER A 68 16.41 -7.98 25.76
C SER A 68 16.70 -9.23 24.94
N ASP A 69 15.83 -9.57 23.99
CA ASP A 69 15.99 -10.75 23.14
C ASP A 69 17.19 -10.59 22.19
N ALA A 70 17.44 -9.39 21.66
CA ALA A 70 18.63 -9.08 20.88
C ALA A 70 19.93 -9.24 21.68
N LEU A 71 19.97 -8.71 22.92
CA LEU A 71 21.13 -8.88 23.81
C LEU A 71 21.36 -10.34 24.22
N ALA A 72 20.29 -11.14 24.29
CA ALA A 72 20.35 -12.57 24.57
C ALA A 72 20.70 -13.43 23.35
N GLY A 73 20.90 -12.83 22.16
CA GLY A 73 21.16 -13.54 20.91
C GLY A 73 19.97 -14.37 20.41
N LYS A 74 18.76 -14.09 20.89
CA LYS A 74 17.55 -14.76 20.41
C LYS A 74 17.12 -14.12 19.09
N GLY A 75 16.60 -14.94 18.18
CA GLY A 75 16.06 -14.48 16.90
C GLY A 75 17.12 -14.25 15.81
N GLU A 76 18.40 -14.58 16.04
CA GLU A 76 19.46 -14.44 15.02
C GLU A 76 19.10 -15.14 13.71
N GLU A 77 18.63 -16.39 13.77
CA GLU A 77 18.18 -17.15 12.58
C GLU A 77 16.94 -16.51 11.89
N ALA A 78 16.04 -15.90 12.66
CA ALA A 78 14.88 -15.21 12.11
C ALA A 78 15.33 -13.92 11.37
N VAL A 79 16.22 -13.14 11.98
CA VAL A 79 16.82 -11.93 11.39
C VAL A 79 17.60 -12.27 10.12
N GLU A 80 18.42 -13.33 10.12
CA GLU A 80 19.17 -13.74 8.93
C GLU A 80 18.25 -14.14 7.76
N ARG A 81 17.17 -14.88 8.04
CA ARG A 81 16.17 -15.26 7.04
C ARG A 81 15.48 -14.04 6.44
N GLU A 82 15.14 -13.06 7.26
CA GLU A 82 14.50 -11.82 6.82
C GLU A 82 15.45 -10.96 5.98
N LEU A 83 16.69 -10.78 6.42
CA LEU A 83 17.75 -10.11 5.64
C LEU A 83 17.98 -10.79 4.29
N ALA A 84 17.98 -12.12 4.23
CA ALA A 84 18.10 -12.87 2.97
C ALA A 84 16.89 -12.64 2.06
N ALA A 85 15.67 -12.58 2.61
CA ALA A 85 14.46 -12.27 1.84
C ALA A 85 14.49 -10.85 1.27
N VAL A 86 14.88 -9.85 2.08
CA VAL A 86 15.05 -8.46 1.64
C VAL A 86 16.11 -8.35 0.55
N ARG A 87 17.28 -8.99 0.72
CA ARG A 87 18.33 -9.03 -0.31
C ARG A 87 17.85 -9.66 -1.61
N ARG A 88 17.05 -10.73 -1.57
CA ARG A 88 16.46 -11.31 -2.80
C ARG A 88 15.46 -10.36 -3.47
N ARG A 89 14.68 -9.62 -2.67
CA ARG A 89 13.64 -8.72 -3.17
C ARG A 89 14.20 -7.44 -3.76
N PHE A 90 15.28 -6.90 -3.21
CA PHE A 90 15.81 -5.58 -3.54
C PHE A 90 17.27 -5.57 -4.03
N GLY A 91 17.99 -6.67 -3.92
CA GLY A 91 19.42 -6.77 -4.31
C GLY A 91 19.66 -6.97 -5.81
N ARG A 92 18.66 -6.76 -6.68
CA ARG A 92 18.76 -7.00 -8.12
C ARG A 92 18.94 -5.75 -8.98
N ASP A 93 19.11 -4.57 -8.38
CA ASP A 93 19.19 -3.27 -9.09
C ASP A 93 20.58 -2.61 -9.06
N ARG A 94 21.66 -3.38 -9.18
CA ARG A 94 22.99 -2.85 -9.52
C ARG A 94 23.75 -3.81 -10.44
N ASP A 95 23.42 -3.78 -11.72
CA ASP A 95 24.31 -4.06 -12.85
C ASP A 95 23.88 -3.19 -14.04
#